data_AF-A0A5Q4ZHU0-F1
#
_entry.id   AF-A0A5Q4ZHU0-F1
#
_cell.length_a   1.000
_cell.length_b   1.000
_cell.length_c   1.000
_cell.angle_alpha   90.00
_cell.angle_beta   90.00
_cell.angle_gamma   90.00
#
_symmetry.space_group_name_H-M   'P 1'
#
loop_
_entity.id
_entity.type
_entity.pdbx_description
1 polymer ?
#
loop_
_entity_poly.entity_id
_entity_poly.type
_entity_poly.pdbx_seq_one_letter_code
_entity_poly.pdbx_strand_id
1 'polypeptide(L)'
;MRLTISALTAGILASAIPGISYADDASPKSVLTDAVTSGSASAPLDDNGQYAAVIAAVKKKTGSDGPLMIYASRILTFKQQPRCGRVAYVIGQPSANLAWPDMGGQLNICDNGDPPLRMCKGEPDKLVLSNSQCADRSAPVDTPEVAAAIQAALAAGSMSPEQAAKMVRQQQGGSSAATRGE
;
A
#
# COMPACT_ATOMS: atom_id res chain seq x y z
N MET A 1 -77.00 -14.55 4.48
CA MET A 1 -75.81 -15.33 4.09
C MET A 1 -74.93 -14.44 3.21
N ARG A 2 -73.72 -14.08 3.69
CA ARG A 2 -72.59 -13.47 2.94
C ARG A 2 -72.77 -12.04 2.41
N LEU A 3 -71.76 -11.17 2.29
CA LEU A 3 -70.51 -10.86 3.00
C LEU A 3 -70.07 -9.49 2.42
N THR A 4 -69.48 -8.66 3.26
CA THR A 4 -68.76 -7.40 3.00
C THR A 4 -67.74 -7.46 1.86
N ILE A 5 -67.29 -6.29 1.33
CA ILE A 5 -65.87 -5.87 1.27
C ILE A 5 -65.79 -4.40 0.82
N SER A 6 -65.33 -3.54 1.73
CA SER A 6 -64.81 -2.21 1.44
C SER A 6 -63.38 -2.35 0.90
N ALA A 7 -63.10 -1.79 -0.27
CA ALA A 7 -61.75 -1.76 -0.82
C ALA A 7 -60.95 -0.61 -0.17
N LEU A 8 -60.01 -0.96 0.71
CA LEU A 8 -58.96 -0.06 1.19
C LEU A 8 -57.85 -0.01 0.14
N THR A 9 -57.64 1.14 -0.50
CA THR A 9 -56.45 1.40 -1.32
C THR A 9 -55.27 1.73 -0.41
N ALA A 10 -54.38 0.76 -0.21
CA ALA A 10 -53.08 0.98 0.44
C ALA A 10 -52.11 1.60 -0.59
N GLY A 11 -51.86 2.90 -0.46
CA GLY A 11 -50.79 3.59 -1.17
C GLY A 11 -49.44 3.21 -0.57
N ILE A 12 -48.61 2.50 -1.34
CA ILE A 12 -47.22 2.22 -0.97
C ILE A 12 -46.39 3.44 -1.35
N LEU A 13 -45.99 4.26 -0.37
CA LEU A 13 -44.90 5.23 -0.54
C LEU A 13 -43.59 4.44 -0.55
N ALA A 14 -42.96 4.32 -1.71
CA ALA A 14 -41.60 3.81 -1.84
C ALA A 14 -40.61 4.89 -1.37
N SER A 15 -40.09 4.73 -0.17
CA SER A 15 -39.00 5.55 0.38
C SER A 15 -37.72 5.29 -0.43
N ALA A 16 -37.35 6.23 -1.31
CA ALA A 16 -36.05 6.24 -1.95
C ALA A 16 -34.98 6.56 -0.89
N ILE A 17 -34.30 5.53 -0.40
CA ILE A 17 -33.09 5.69 0.41
C ILE A 17 -31.99 6.16 -0.55
N PRO A 18 -31.38 7.34 -0.37
CA PRO A 18 -30.18 7.70 -1.12
C PRO A 18 -29.06 6.75 -0.70
N GLY A 19 -28.84 5.71 -1.50
CA GLY A 19 -27.64 4.89 -1.41
C GLY A 19 -26.44 5.77 -1.70
N ILE A 20 -25.63 6.03 -0.67
CA ILE A 20 -24.32 6.63 -0.82
C ILE A 20 -23.51 5.63 -1.64
N SER A 21 -23.46 5.85 -2.95
CA SER A 21 -22.62 5.09 -3.86
C SER A 21 -21.20 5.55 -3.58
N TYR A 22 -20.43 4.73 -2.85
CA TYR A 22 -18.98 4.84 -2.90
C TYR A 22 -18.61 4.55 -4.36
N ALA A 23 -18.04 5.54 -5.04
CA ALA A 23 -17.40 5.29 -6.31
C ALA A 23 -16.36 4.20 -6.07
N ASP A 24 -16.53 3.05 -6.72
CA ASP A 24 -15.46 2.07 -6.86
C ASP A 24 -14.35 2.79 -7.61
N ASP A 25 -13.33 3.25 -6.87
CA ASP A 25 -12.08 3.70 -7.46
C ASP A 25 -11.48 2.50 -8.20
N ALA A 26 -11.80 2.40 -9.49
CA ALA A 26 -11.21 1.46 -10.45
C ALA A 26 -9.74 1.81 -10.76
N SER A 27 -9.04 2.38 -9.78
CA SER A 27 -7.60 2.55 -9.82
C SER A 27 -6.95 1.16 -9.90
N PRO A 28 -5.93 0.94 -10.75
CA PRO A 28 -5.23 -0.32 -10.82
C PRO A 28 -4.76 -0.72 -9.42
N LYS A 29 -5.33 -1.79 -8.86
CA LYS A 29 -4.95 -2.25 -7.53
C LYS A 29 -3.51 -2.73 -7.59
N SER A 30 -2.64 -2.09 -6.81
CA SER A 30 -1.28 -2.56 -6.64
C SER A 30 -1.28 -3.86 -5.84
N VAL A 31 -0.26 -4.71 -6.04
CA VAL A 31 -0.05 -5.91 -5.22
C VAL A 31 0.01 -5.58 -3.72
N LEU A 32 0.47 -4.38 -3.37
CA LEU A 32 0.57 -3.92 -1.98
C LEU A 32 -0.82 -3.63 -1.40
N THR A 33 -1.69 -2.94 -2.14
CA THR A 33 -3.07 -2.65 -1.73
C THR A 33 -3.93 -3.91 -1.67
N ASP A 34 -3.70 -4.87 -2.57
CA ASP A 34 -4.38 -6.17 -2.52
C ASP A 34 -3.94 -7.00 -1.30
N ALA A 35 -2.66 -6.95 -0.93
CA ALA A 35 -2.20 -7.58 0.29
C ALA A 35 -2.85 -6.96 1.55
N VAL A 36 -3.10 -5.64 1.57
CA VAL A 36 -3.81 -4.98 2.68
C VAL A 36 -5.21 -5.52 2.89
N THR A 37 -5.90 -5.99 1.85
CA THR A 37 -7.28 -6.50 1.95
C THR A 37 -7.30 -8.02 2.07
N SER A 38 -6.59 -8.71 1.20
CA SER A 38 -6.60 -10.18 1.05
C SER A 38 -5.60 -10.90 1.97
N GLY A 39 -4.75 -10.16 2.68
CA GLY A 39 -3.71 -10.70 3.55
C GLY A 39 -2.42 -11.06 2.82
N SER A 40 -2.50 -11.44 1.54
CA SER A 40 -1.35 -11.62 0.67
C SER A 40 -1.73 -11.39 -0.79
N ALA A 41 -0.75 -11.04 -1.61
CA ALA A 41 -0.91 -10.91 -3.05
C ALA A 41 0.44 -11.10 -3.75
N SER A 42 0.40 -11.43 -5.04
CA SER A 42 1.61 -11.50 -5.86
C SER A 42 1.29 -11.20 -7.32
N ALA A 43 2.22 -10.60 -8.03
CA ALA A 43 2.11 -10.39 -9.47
C ALA A 43 3.50 -10.40 -10.13
N PRO A 44 3.58 -10.68 -11.44
CA PRO A 44 4.81 -10.44 -12.19
C PRO A 44 5.15 -8.95 -12.21
N LEU A 45 6.44 -8.64 -12.17
CA LEU A 45 6.96 -7.32 -12.51
C LEU A 45 6.81 -7.10 -14.02
N ASP A 46 6.57 -5.86 -14.43
CA ASP A 46 6.41 -5.51 -15.83
C ASP A 46 7.76 -5.51 -16.57
N ASP A 47 7.93 -6.51 -17.43
CA ASP A 47 9.11 -6.73 -18.28
C ASP A 47 9.30 -5.63 -19.34
N ASN A 48 8.29 -4.77 -19.58
CA ASN A 48 8.34 -3.65 -20.54
C ASN A 48 8.33 -2.28 -19.86
N GLY A 49 8.27 -2.25 -18.53
CA GLY A 49 8.12 -1.02 -17.76
C GLY A 49 9.44 -0.41 -17.31
N GLN A 50 9.36 0.46 -16.30
CA GLN A 50 10.51 1.15 -15.70
C GLN A 50 11.61 0.22 -15.14
N TYR A 51 11.31 -1.06 -14.95
CA TYR A 51 12.24 -2.06 -14.43
C TYR A 51 12.75 -3.05 -15.49
N ALA A 52 12.39 -2.88 -16.76
CA ALA A 52 12.73 -3.80 -17.85
C ALA A 52 14.23 -4.15 -17.91
N ALA A 53 15.10 -3.14 -17.78
CA ALA A 53 16.55 -3.34 -17.79
C ALA A 53 17.06 -4.19 -16.61
N VAL A 54 16.49 -3.98 -15.41
CA VAL A 54 16.84 -4.75 -14.22
C VAL A 54 16.34 -6.18 -14.35
N ILE A 55 15.10 -6.35 -14.81
CA ILE A 55 14.50 -7.67 -15.07
C ILE A 55 15.35 -8.47 -16.06
N ALA A 56 15.73 -7.86 -17.19
CA ALA A 56 16.57 -8.50 -18.19
C ALA A 56 17.95 -8.89 -17.62
N ALA A 57 18.56 -8.01 -16.82
CA ALA A 57 19.83 -8.29 -16.16
C ALA A 57 19.73 -9.46 -15.16
N VAL A 58 18.64 -9.53 -14.39
CA VAL A 58 18.41 -10.64 -13.46
C VAL A 58 18.20 -11.94 -14.22
N LYS A 59 17.32 -11.98 -15.22
CA LYS A 59 17.08 -13.18 -16.05
C LYS A 59 18.36 -13.71 -16.67
N LYS A 60 19.20 -12.82 -17.22
CA LYS A 60 20.52 -13.18 -17.76
C LYS A 60 21.45 -13.75 -16.69
N LYS A 61 21.47 -13.17 -15.49
CA LYS A 61 22.33 -13.62 -14.38
C LYS A 61 21.89 -14.97 -13.81
N THR A 62 20.58 -15.22 -13.73
CA THR A 62 20.03 -16.45 -13.18
C THR A 62 19.93 -17.57 -14.21
N GLY A 63 20.01 -17.26 -15.50
CA GLY A 63 19.83 -18.22 -16.59
C GLY A 63 18.39 -18.70 -16.73
N SER A 64 17.42 -17.95 -16.18
CA SER A 64 16.01 -18.31 -16.18
C SER A 64 15.18 -17.19 -16.80
N ASP A 65 14.35 -17.54 -17.80
CA ASP A 65 13.49 -16.60 -18.52
C ASP A 65 12.13 -16.35 -17.82
N GLY A 66 11.85 -17.11 -16.76
CA GLY A 66 10.61 -16.98 -16.01
C GLY A 66 10.44 -15.61 -15.34
N PRO A 67 9.20 -15.21 -15.01
CA PRO A 67 8.91 -13.88 -14.53
C PRO A 67 9.56 -13.60 -13.18
N LEU A 68 10.03 -12.37 -13.01
CA LEU A 68 10.29 -11.85 -11.67
C LEU A 68 8.94 -11.47 -11.07
N MET A 69 8.73 -11.88 -9.84
CA MET A 69 7.48 -11.73 -9.11
C MET A 69 7.69 -10.80 -7.92
N ILE A 70 6.75 -9.90 -7.67
CA ILE A 70 6.60 -9.26 -6.37
C ILE A 70 5.63 -10.09 -5.52
N TYR A 71 6.05 -10.40 -4.29
CA TYR A 71 5.24 -11.05 -3.28
C TYR A 71 4.99 -10.07 -2.15
N ALA A 72 3.73 -9.89 -1.75
CA ALA A 72 3.36 -9.02 -0.65
C ALA A 72 2.49 -9.76 0.38
N SER A 73 2.68 -9.42 1.65
CA SER A 73 1.93 -9.98 2.77
C SER A 73 1.64 -8.92 3.82
N ARG A 74 0.40 -8.90 4.33
CA ARG A 74 0.00 -8.03 5.43
C ARG A 74 0.56 -8.59 6.73
N ILE A 75 1.41 -7.80 7.37
CA ILE A 75 1.97 -8.10 8.70
C ILE A 75 0.91 -7.84 9.77
N LEU A 76 0.20 -6.71 9.68
CA LEU A 76 -0.84 -6.32 10.63
C LEU A 76 -1.83 -5.34 10.01
N THR A 77 -3.04 -5.30 10.58
CA THR A 77 -4.09 -4.31 10.30
C THR A 77 -4.11 -3.28 11.43
N PHE A 78 -4.22 -1.99 11.10
CA PHE A 78 -4.33 -0.93 12.11
C PHE A 78 -5.75 -0.86 12.66
N LYS A 79 -5.90 -0.86 13.99
CA LYS A 79 -7.18 -0.81 14.69
C LYS A 79 -7.87 0.53 14.52
N GLN A 80 -7.11 1.63 14.55
CA GLN A 80 -7.66 2.98 14.37
C GLN A 80 -8.07 3.25 12.92
N GLN A 81 -7.47 2.51 11.97
CA GLN A 81 -7.65 2.70 10.54
C GLN A 81 -7.75 1.31 9.86
N PRO A 82 -8.88 0.59 9.98
CA PRO A 82 -8.99 -0.82 9.60
C PRO A 82 -8.85 -1.11 8.11
N ARG A 83 -8.96 -0.07 7.27
CA ARG A 83 -8.67 -0.12 5.83
C ARG A 83 -7.18 -0.01 5.52
N CYS A 84 -6.34 0.12 6.54
CA CYS A 84 -4.91 0.32 6.44
C CYS A 84 -4.16 -0.74 7.23
N GLY A 85 -2.93 -1.02 6.79
CA GLY A 85 -2.08 -1.99 7.45
C GLY A 85 -0.61 -1.81 7.11
N ARG A 86 0.21 -2.65 7.74
CA ARG A 86 1.62 -2.78 7.39
C ARG A 86 1.79 -3.98 6.48
N VAL A 87 2.43 -3.78 5.35
CA VAL A 87 2.68 -4.79 4.32
C VAL A 87 4.18 -4.97 4.17
N ALA A 88 4.64 -6.22 4.18
CA ALA A 88 5.96 -6.60 3.72
C ALA A 88 5.89 -7.05 2.26
N TYR A 89 6.94 -6.79 1.50
CA TYR A 89 7.07 -7.34 0.15
C TYR A 89 8.51 -7.78 -0.13
N VAL A 90 8.66 -8.73 -1.05
CA VAL A 90 9.95 -9.21 -1.57
C VAL A 90 9.86 -9.46 -3.07
N ILE A 91 11.00 -9.37 -3.77
CA ILE A 91 11.10 -9.79 -5.16
C ILE A 91 11.65 -11.22 -5.21
N GLY A 92 11.13 -12.04 -6.11
CA GLY A 92 11.66 -13.38 -6.35
C GLY A 92 11.50 -13.83 -7.80
N GLN A 93 12.13 -14.94 -8.13
CA GLN A 93 12.02 -15.60 -9.42
C GLN A 93 11.79 -17.10 -9.17
N PRO A 94 10.53 -17.57 -9.13
CA PRO A 94 10.19 -18.96 -8.82
C PRO A 94 10.84 -19.97 -9.77
N SER A 95 10.93 -19.63 -11.05
CA SER A 95 11.55 -20.48 -12.06
C SER A 95 13.03 -20.74 -11.82
N ALA A 96 13.70 -19.87 -11.05
CA ALA A 96 15.09 -20.04 -10.61
C ALA A 96 15.19 -20.50 -9.14
N ASN A 97 14.07 -20.64 -8.42
CA ASN A 97 14.02 -20.88 -6.97
C ASN A 97 14.79 -19.83 -6.15
N LEU A 98 14.71 -18.56 -6.57
CA LEU A 98 15.42 -17.45 -5.93
C LEU A 98 14.45 -16.42 -5.35
N ALA A 99 14.84 -15.80 -4.24
CA ALA A 99 14.21 -14.62 -3.68
C ALA A 99 15.30 -13.66 -3.20
N TRP A 100 15.02 -12.36 -3.28
CA TRP A 100 15.93 -11.28 -2.90
C TRP A 100 15.29 -10.44 -1.79
N PRO A 101 15.45 -10.84 -0.52
CA PRO A 101 14.92 -10.07 0.61
C PRO A 101 15.49 -8.65 0.69
N ASP A 102 16.70 -8.44 0.17
CA ASP A 102 17.37 -7.15 0.04
C ASP A 102 16.72 -6.23 -1.01
N MET A 103 15.99 -6.79 -1.97
CA MET A 103 15.11 -6.05 -2.89
C MET A 103 13.69 -5.88 -2.35
N GLY A 104 13.43 -6.38 -1.13
CA GLY A 104 12.17 -6.27 -0.43
C GLY A 104 12.09 -5.03 0.47
N GLY A 105 10.96 -4.90 1.15
CA GLY A 105 10.71 -3.79 2.05
C GLY A 105 9.44 -3.96 2.86
N GLN A 106 9.16 -2.95 3.66
CA GLN A 106 7.90 -2.85 4.39
C GLN A 106 7.37 -1.42 4.29
N LEU A 107 6.06 -1.27 4.20
CA LEU A 107 5.38 0.02 4.19
C LEU A 107 4.04 -0.05 4.90
N ASN A 108 3.58 1.11 5.36
CA ASN A 108 2.23 1.28 5.86
C ASN A 108 1.37 1.84 4.72
N ILE A 109 0.28 1.16 4.36
CA ILE A 109 -0.56 1.52 3.20
C ILE A 109 -2.02 1.15 3.45
N CYS A 110 -2.92 1.94 2.88
CA CYS A 110 -4.37 1.73 2.90
C CYS A 110 -4.85 1.01 1.63
N ASP A 111 -6.03 0.41 1.66
CA ASP A 111 -6.60 -0.34 0.54
C ASP A 111 -6.88 0.53 -0.72
N ASN A 112 -6.91 1.85 -0.56
CA ASN A 112 -7.01 2.84 -1.63
C ASN A 112 -5.64 3.32 -2.16
N GLY A 113 -4.53 2.83 -1.60
CA GLY A 113 -3.16 3.22 -2.00
C GLY A 113 -2.56 4.38 -1.21
N ASP A 114 -3.34 5.07 -0.39
CA ASP A 114 -2.84 6.18 0.42
C ASP A 114 -2.04 5.68 1.63
N PRO A 115 -1.13 6.51 2.18
CA PRO A 115 -0.58 6.26 3.50
C PRO A 115 -1.67 6.39 4.57
N PRO A 116 -1.54 5.73 5.74
CA PRO A 116 -2.43 5.97 6.87
C PRO A 116 -2.47 7.45 7.24
N LEU A 117 -3.65 7.90 7.66
CA LEU A 117 -3.83 9.22 8.21
C LEU A 117 -2.96 9.40 9.46
N ARG A 118 -2.56 10.65 9.68
CA ARG A 118 -1.70 11.09 10.77
C ARG A 118 -2.51 11.83 11.83
N MET A 119 -1.91 12.21 12.94
CA MET A 119 -2.55 13.00 13.99
C MET A 119 -1.83 14.33 14.22
N CYS A 120 -2.57 15.32 14.70
CA CYS A 120 -1.98 16.54 15.25
C CYS A 120 -1.68 16.34 16.72
N LYS A 121 -0.51 16.80 17.20
CA LYS A 121 -0.11 16.60 18.61
C LYS A 121 -1.11 17.16 19.61
N GLY A 122 -1.73 18.30 19.29
CA GLY A 122 -2.76 18.93 20.12
C GLY A 122 -4.16 18.30 20.01
N GLU A 123 -4.39 17.43 19.03
CA GLU A 123 -5.69 16.77 18.78
C GLU A 123 -5.43 15.28 18.42
N PRO A 124 -4.98 14.44 19.38
CA PRO A 124 -4.54 13.07 19.10
C PRO A 124 -5.66 12.15 18.61
N ASP A 125 -6.92 12.47 18.90
CA ASP A 125 -8.09 11.70 18.46
C ASP A 125 -8.55 12.06 17.04
N LYS A 126 -7.93 13.06 16.41
CA LYS A 126 -8.29 13.52 15.08
C LYS A 126 -7.25 13.10 14.05
N LEU A 127 -7.74 12.32 13.07
CA LEU A 127 -6.96 11.90 11.93
C LEU A 127 -7.00 12.94 10.81
N VAL A 128 -5.84 13.22 10.23
CA VAL A 128 -5.63 14.20 9.16
C VAL A 128 -4.72 13.62 8.07
N LEU A 129 -4.76 14.20 6.86
CA LEU A 129 -3.87 13.80 5.77
C LEU A 129 -2.42 14.14 6.14
N SER A 130 -1.47 13.37 5.59
CA SER A 130 -0.03 13.55 5.83
C SER A 130 0.49 14.94 5.43
N ASN A 131 -0.15 15.61 4.47
CA ASN A 131 0.17 16.94 3.98
C ASN A 131 -0.67 18.06 4.62
N SER A 132 -1.52 17.75 5.60
CA SER A 132 -2.29 18.76 6.34
C SER A 132 -1.38 19.61 7.22
N GLN A 133 -1.85 20.78 7.65
CA GLN A 133 -1.21 21.60 8.67
C GLN A 133 -2.07 21.59 9.94
N CYS A 134 -1.44 21.34 11.08
CA CYS A 134 -2.12 21.36 12.38
C CYS A 134 -2.46 22.80 12.82
N ALA A 135 -3.38 22.95 13.77
CA ALA A 135 -3.78 24.27 14.27
C ALA A 135 -2.61 25.09 14.86
N ASP A 136 -1.62 24.40 15.43
CA ASP A 136 -0.36 24.96 15.94
C ASP A 136 0.70 25.20 14.83
N ARG A 137 0.32 25.03 13.56
CA ARG A 137 1.17 25.09 12.35
C ARG A 137 2.22 23.99 12.24
N SER A 138 2.23 23.01 13.14
CA SER A 138 3.12 21.87 13.04
C SER A 138 2.70 20.90 11.94
N ALA A 139 3.64 20.04 11.52
CA ALA A 139 3.34 18.93 10.64
C ALA A 139 2.67 17.78 11.43
N PRO A 140 1.67 17.09 10.86
CA PRO A 140 1.08 15.89 11.44
C PRO A 140 2.13 14.80 11.67
N VAL A 141 1.93 14.03 12.74
CA VAL A 141 2.80 12.93 13.15
C VAL A 141 2.06 11.59 13.05
N ASP A 142 2.81 10.49 12.96
CA ASP A 142 2.21 9.16 12.96
C ASP A 142 1.41 8.93 14.24
N THR A 143 0.29 8.20 14.13
CA THR A 143 -0.43 7.75 15.33
C THR A 143 0.44 6.80 16.14
N PRO A 144 0.18 6.60 17.45
CA PRO A 144 0.97 5.69 18.28
C PRO A 144 1.03 4.27 17.70
N GLU A 145 -0.05 3.81 17.10
CA GLU A 145 -0.14 2.50 16.45
C GLU A 145 0.77 2.40 15.21
N VAL A 146 0.72 3.40 14.32
CA VAL A 146 1.56 3.45 13.12
C VAL A 146 3.04 3.60 13.50
N ALA A 147 3.34 4.46 14.48
CA ALA A 147 4.68 4.65 15.00
C ALA A 147 5.25 3.36 15.62
N ALA A 148 4.46 2.63 16.41
CA ALA A 148 4.86 1.36 16.98
C ALA A 148 5.17 0.30 15.91
N ALA A 149 4.35 0.25 14.84
CA ALA A 149 4.59 -0.65 13.72
C ALA A 149 5.89 -0.33 12.97
N ILE A 150 6.24 0.95 12.81
CA ILE A 150 7.53 1.38 12.25
C ILE A 150 8.68 0.94 13.16
N GLN A 151 8.59 1.21 14.46
CA GLN A 151 9.63 0.85 15.42
C GLN A 151 9.86 -0.67 15.47
N ALA A 152 8.79 -1.47 15.44
CA ALA A 152 8.89 -2.93 15.38
C ALA A 152 9.65 -3.41 14.12
N ALA A 153 9.41 -2.78 12.98
CA ALA A 153 10.11 -3.14 11.76
C ALA A 153 11.59 -2.72 11.75
N LEU A 154 11.91 -1.55 12.30
CA LEU A 154 13.29 -1.10 12.50
C LEU A 154 14.04 -2.06 13.44
N ALA A 155 13.40 -2.48 14.53
CA ALA A 155 13.95 -3.48 15.45
C ALA A 155 14.16 -4.85 14.78
N ALA A 156 13.33 -5.20 13.79
CA ALA A 156 13.48 -6.39 12.95
C ALA A 156 14.50 -6.24 11.81
N GLY A 157 15.25 -5.13 11.75
CA GLY A 157 16.31 -4.90 10.76
C GLY A 157 15.88 -4.17 9.48
N SER A 158 14.67 -3.61 9.44
CA SER A 158 14.27 -2.74 8.33
C SER A 158 15.03 -1.41 8.37
N MET A 159 15.20 -0.79 7.21
CA MET A 159 15.75 0.57 7.11
C MET A 159 14.68 1.62 7.39
N SER A 160 15.09 2.76 7.95
CA SER A 160 14.23 3.93 8.04
C SER A 160 14.04 4.58 6.66
N PRO A 161 12.96 5.34 6.43
CA PRO A 161 12.77 6.09 5.19
C PRO A 161 13.96 7.00 4.84
N GLU A 162 14.59 7.62 5.84
CA GLU A 162 15.76 8.47 5.67
C GLU A 162 16.99 7.68 5.26
N GLN A 163 17.20 6.49 5.83
CA GLN A 163 18.27 5.57 5.46
C GLN A 163 18.08 5.07 4.03
N ALA A 164 16.87 4.64 3.68
CA ALA A 164 16.52 4.22 2.33
C ALA A 164 16.73 5.35 1.31
N ALA A 165 16.23 6.57 1.60
CA ALA A 165 16.42 7.73 0.74
C ALA A 165 17.90 8.11 0.57
N LYS A 166 18.71 7.99 1.63
CA LYS A 166 20.16 8.21 1.55
C LYS A 166 20.84 7.18 0.64
N MET A 167 20.49 5.91 0.75
CA MET A 167 21.03 4.86 -0.11
C MET A 167 20.67 5.06 -1.58
N VAL A 168 19.42 5.38 -1.89
CA VAL A 168 18.98 5.67 -3.27
C VAL A 168 19.77 6.85 -3.86
N ARG A 169 19.91 7.95 -3.11
CA ARG A 169 20.71 9.10 -3.57
C ARG A 169 22.19 8.75 -3.82
N GLN A 170 22.78 7.90 -2.98
CA GLN A 170 24.16 7.45 -3.15
C GLN A 170 24.33 6.58 -4.40
N GLN A 171 23.36 5.72 -4.72
CA GLN A 171 23.38 4.90 -5.94
C GLN A 171 23.16 5.74 -7.21
N GLN A 172 22.32 6.78 -7.15
CA GLN A 172 22.11 7.72 -8.26
C GLN A 172 23.33 8.62 -8.51
N GLY A 173 24.02 9.06 -7.45
CA GLY A 173 25.24 9.87 -7.56
C GLY A 173 26.46 9.11 -8.10
N GLY A 174 26.55 7.79 -7.86
CA GLY A 174 27.65 6.95 -8.36
C GLY A 174 27.59 6.63 -9.86
N SER A 175 26.42 6.75 -10.49
CA SER A 175 26.25 6.44 -11.93
C SER A 175 26.67 7.58 -12.86
N SER A 176 26.93 8.79 -12.36
CA SER A 176 27.34 9.94 -13.18
C SER A 176 28.87 10.07 -13.36
N ALA A 177 29.67 9.25 -12.68
CA ALA A 177 31.14 9.33 -12.73
C ALA A 177 31.79 8.36 -13.74
N ALA A 178 31.03 7.45 -14.36
CA ALA A 178 31.57 6.42 -15.25
C ALA A 178 31.54 6.76 -16.76
N THR A 179 31.17 8.00 -17.14
CA THR A 179 31.03 8.41 -18.57
C THR A 179 31.87 9.65 -18.92
N ARG A 180 33.07 9.77 -18.36
CA ARG A 180 34.05 10.77 -18.83
C ARG A 180 35.45 10.18 -18.75
N GLY A 181 35.82 9.43 -19.78
CA GLY A 181 37.11 8.78 -19.91
C GLY A 181 37.29 8.20 -21.31
N GLU A 182 37.33 9.08 -22.31
CA GLU A 182 38.05 8.90 -23.57
C GLU A 182 39.02 10.08 -23.72
#